data_AF-A0A444Z195-F1
#
_entry.id   AF-A0A444Z195-F1
#
_cell.length_a   1.000
_cell.length_b   1.000
_cell.length_c   1.000
_cell.angle_alpha   90.00
_cell.angle_beta   90.00
_cell.angle_gamma   90.00
#
_symmetry.space_group_name_H-M   'P 1'
#
loop_
_entity.id
_entity.type
_entity.pdbx_description
1 polymer ?
#
loop_
_entity_poly.entity_id
_entity_poly.type
_entity_poly.pdbx_seq_one_letter_code
_entity_poly.pdbx_strand_id
1 'polypeptide(L)'
;MCLRSFRCSFCCIFVTLYTLFLCFILSIFLFWIIISPSSVKFQVTNASLTQFNLTNNNTTLNYKFKVNIIARNPNNNVVVYYRRITAYAWYKDRYFATVNLAPFDQGHKNTTLLQEAVFEGQSPI
;
A
#
# COMPACT_ATOMS: atom_id res chain seq x y z
N MET A 1 47.31 -25.58 42.02
CA MET A 1 45.94 -25.66 41.47
C MET A 1 45.33 -24.25 41.37
N CYS A 2 45.82 -23.38 40.46
CA CYS A 2 45.26 -22.01 40.31
C CYS A 2 44.92 -21.63 38.86
N LEU A 3 45.18 -22.51 37.87
CA LEU A 3 44.90 -22.24 36.45
C LEU A 3 43.44 -22.50 36.01
N ARG A 4 42.58 -23.02 36.89
CA ARG A 4 41.18 -23.37 36.55
C ARG A 4 40.19 -22.22 36.79
N SER A 5 40.55 -21.24 37.63
CA SER A 5 39.65 -20.16 38.07
C SER A 5 39.50 -19.03 37.04
N PHE A 6 40.59 -18.57 36.42
CA PHE A 6 40.55 -17.50 35.41
C PHE A 6 39.93 -17.95 34.08
N ARG A 7 40.10 -19.23 33.71
CA ARG A 7 39.46 -19.82 32.52
C ARG A 7 37.95 -19.95 32.66
N CYS A 8 37.45 -20.09 33.89
CA CYS A 8 36.03 -20.19 34.17
C CYS A 8 35.37 -18.81 34.11
N SER A 9 35.99 -17.77 34.67
CA SER A 9 35.44 -16.40 34.66
C SER A 9 35.32 -15.82 33.25
N PHE A 10 36.37 -15.91 32.43
CA PHE A 10 36.30 -15.41 31.04
C PHE A 10 35.32 -16.24 30.20
N CYS A 11 35.28 -17.55 30.35
CA CYS A 11 34.34 -18.41 29.64
C CYS A 11 32.88 -18.09 30.04
N CYS A 12 32.60 -17.87 31.33
CA CYS A 12 31.28 -17.43 31.79
C CYS A 12 30.89 -16.07 31.20
N ILE A 13 31.80 -15.09 31.17
CA ILE A 13 31.52 -13.77 30.60
C ILE A 13 31.20 -13.89 29.10
N PHE A 14 32.01 -14.62 28.32
CA PHE A 14 31.75 -14.83 26.90
C PHE A 14 30.43 -15.56 26.64
N VAL A 15 30.09 -16.57 27.45
CA VAL A 15 28.81 -17.28 27.37
C VAL A 15 27.64 -16.36 27.70
N THR A 16 27.76 -15.50 28.72
CA THR A 16 26.70 -14.53 29.07
C THR A 16 26.50 -13.47 27.97
N LEU A 17 27.58 -12.96 27.38
CA LEU A 17 27.49 -11.99 26.28
C LEU A 17 26.89 -12.61 25.01
N TYR A 18 27.29 -13.84 24.68
CA TYR A 18 26.77 -14.55 23.53
C TYR A 18 25.27 -14.87 23.67
N THR A 19 24.85 -15.32 24.86
CA THR A 19 23.42 -15.57 25.14
C THR A 19 22.60 -14.29 25.10
N LEU A 20 23.09 -13.18 25.67
CA LEU A 20 22.45 -11.86 25.55
C LEU A 20 22.32 -11.40 24.09
N PHE A 21 23.37 -11.58 23.29
CA PHE A 21 23.36 -11.23 21.88
C PHE A 21 22.32 -12.03 21.09
N LEU A 22 22.24 -13.36 21.33
CA LEU A 22 21.23 -14.21 20.72
C LEU A 22 19.81 -13.80 21.15
N CYS A 23 19.58 -13.53 22.43
CA CYS A 23 18.29 -13.04 22.91
C CYS A 23 17.90 -11.70 22.26
N PHE A 24 18.87 -10.80 22.08
CA PHE A 24 18.64 -9.52 21.43
C PHE A 24 18.22 -9.68 19.96
N ILE A 25 18.94 -10.50 19.20
CA ILE A 25 18.57 -10.82 17.80
C ILE A 25 17.19 -11.45 17.75
N LEU A 26 16.91 -12.42 18.62
CA LEU A 26 15.61 -13.10 18.66
C LEU A 26 14.48 -12.11 18.96
N SER A 27 14.68 -11.17 19.89
CA SER A 27 13.68 -10.15 20.22
C SER A 27 13.39 -9.24 19.02
N ILE A 28 14.43 -8.80 18.30
CA ILE A 28 14.26 -7.99 17.08
C ILE A 28 13.51 -8.79 16.02
N PHE A 29 13.87 -10.06 15.83
CA PHE A 29 13.23 -10.93 14.85
C PHE A 29 11.74 -11.17 15.15
N LEU A 30 11.40 -11.42 16.41
CA LEU A 30 10.00 -11.56 16.85
C LEU A 30 9.23 -10.26 16.64
N PHE A 31 9.81 -9.12 16.99
CA PHE A 31 9.19 -7.81 16.78
C PHE A 31 8.94 -7.52 15.29
N TRP A 32 9.91 -7.88 14.43
CA TRP A 32 9.77 -7.76 12.99
C TRP A 32 8.61 -8.59 12.43
N ILE A 33 8.47 -9.86 12.85
CA ILE A 33 7.37 -10.72 12.41
C ILE A 33 6.01 -10.17 12.84
N ILE A 34 5.90 -9.69 14.08
CA ILE A 34 4.64 -9.18 14.63
C ILE A 34 4.19 -7.89 13.92
N ILE A 35 5.14 -7.02 13.59
CA ILE A 35 4.85 -5.71 13.01
C ILE A 35 4.76 -5.74 11.50
N SER A 36 5.38 -6.72 10.82
CA SER A 36 5.49 -6.81 9.36
C SER A 36 4.20 -6.36 8.66
N PRO A 37 4.14 -5.10 8.20
CA PRO A 37 2.93 -4.54 7.67
C PRO A 37 2.74 -5.12 6.26
N SER A 38 1.63 -5.81 6.07
CA SER A 38 1.21 -6.24 4.75
C SER A 38 0.79 -5.02 3.94
N SER A 39 1.22 -4.89 2.70
CA SER A 39 0.84 -3.75 1.86
C SER A 39 -0.67 -3.74 1.56
N VAL A 40 -1.28 -2.55 1.58
CA VAL A 40 -2.66 -2.36 1.13
C VAL A 40 -2.73 -2.65 -0.36
N LYS A 41 -3.72 -3.41 -0.78
CA LYS A 41 -3.91 -3.79 -2.18
C LYS A 41 -5.04 -2.97 -2.79
N PHE A 42 -4.77 -2.36 -3.95
CA PHE A 42 -5.78 -1.68 -4.76
C PHE A 42 -6.10 -2.53 -5.97
N GLN A 43 -7.38 -2.69 -6.29
CA GLN A 43 -7.83 -3.45 -7.44
C GLN A 43 -8.95 -2.70 -8.15
N VAL A 44 -8.96 -2.74 -9.47
CA VAL A 44 -10.09 -2.26 -10.27
C VAL A 44 -11.06 -3.43 -10.42
N THR A 45 -12.29 -3.26 -9.95
CA THR A 45 -13.33 -4.29 -10.03
C THR A 45 -14.10 -4.20 -11.32
N ASN A 46 -14.49 -2.98 -11.71
CA ASN A 46 -15.24 -2.73 -12.92
C ASN A 46 -14.75 -1.44 -13.57
N ALA A 47 -14.79 -1.43 -14.89
CA ALA A 47 -14.54 -0.25 -15.70
C ALA A 47 -15.63 -0.19 -16.78
N SER A 48 -16.26 0.97 -16.95
CA SER A 48 -17.32 1.18 -17.92
C SER A 48 -17.10 2.47 -18.69
N LEU A 49 -17.22 2.38 -20.02
CA LEU A 49 -17.22 3.54 -20.89
C LEU A 49 -18.67 3.96 -21.11
N THR A 50 -19.07 5.05 -20.45
CA THR A 50 -20.47 5.52 -20.48
C THR A 50 -20.74 6.52 -21.59
N GLN A 51 -19.72 7.22 -22.06
CA GLN A 51 -19.84 8.15 -23.17
C GLN A 51 -18.59 8.11 -24.04
N PHE A 52 -18.80 8.03 -25.34
CA PHE A 52 -17.75 8.11 -26.36
C PHE A 52 -18.38 8.65 -27.64
N ASN A 53 -18.53 9.96 -27.73
CA ASN A 53 -19.24 10.62 -28.82
C ASN A 53 -18.33 11.63 -29.52
N LEU A 54 -18.38 11.61 -30.85
CA LEU A 54 -17.73 12.59 -31.70
C LEU A 54 -18.69 13.76 -31.93
N THR A 55 -18.21 14.98 -31.72
CA THR A 55 -18.96 16.23 -31.88
C THR A 55 -18.17 17.21 -32.74
N ASN A 56 -18.79 18.31 -33.17
CA ASN A 56 -18.19 19.34 -34.03
C ASN A 56 -17.54 18.77 -35.30
N ASN A 57 -18.32 18.15 -36.20
CA ASN A 57 -17.81 17.53 -37.43
C ASN A 57 -16.67 16.53 -37.21
N ASN A 58 -16.76 15.71 -36.16
CA ASN A 58 -15.77 14.71 -35.77
C ASN A 58 -14.41 15.27 -35.33
N THR A 59 -14.34 16.53 -34.88
CA THR A 59 -13.10 17.16 -34.39
C THR A 59 -12.98 17.17 -32.87
N THR A 60 -14.06 16.89 -32.14
CA THR A 60 -14.07 16.91 -30.67
C THR A 60 -14.63 15.60 -30.13
N LEU A 61 -13.82 14.86 -29.36
CA LEU A 61 -14.21 13.63 -28.69
C LEU A 61 -14.68 13.93 -27.26
N ASN A 62 -15.95 13.64 -26.97
CA ASN A 62 -16.50 13.65 -25.63
C ASN A 62 -16.43 12.24 -25.04
N TYR A 63 -15.72 12.09 -23.93
CA TYR A 63 -15.56 10.81 -23.26
C TYR A 63 -15.98 10.88 -21.79
N LYS A 64 -16.53 9.76 -21.30
CA LYS A 64 -16.84 9.56 -19.88
C LYS A 64 -16.57 8.12 -19.49
N PHE A 65 -15.51 7.92 -18.73
CA PHE A 65 -15.03 6.63 -18.27
C PHE A 65 -15.22 6.52 -16.77
N LYS A 66 -15.92 5.48 -16.32
CA LYS A 66 -16.19 5.24 -14.91
C LYS A 66 -15.45 4.00 -14.44
N VAL A 67 -14.76 4.11 -13.32
CA VAL A 67 -13.93 3.03 -12.77
C VAL A 67 -14.28 2.81 -11.31
N ASN A 68 -14.61 1.56 -10.98
CA ASN A 68 -14.83 1.12 -9.61
C ASN A 68 -13.55 0.49 -9.08
N ILE A 69 -12.99 1.13 -8.06
CA ILE A 69 -11.75 0.72 -7.42
C ILE A 69 -12.11 0.17 -6.03
N ILE A 70 -11.48 -0.91 -5.63
CA ILE A 70 -11.54 -1.42 -4.26
C ILE A 70 -10.16 -1.31 -3.64
N ALA A 71 -10.14 -0.93 -2.37
CA ALA A 71 -8.94 -0.94 -1.55
C ALA A 71 -9.13 -2.01 -0.47
N ARG A 72 -8.15 -2.91 -0.32
CA ARG A 72 -8.15 -3.95 0.69
C ARG A 72 -6.97 -3.78 1.62
N ASN A 73 -7.25 -3.50 2.89
CA ASN A 73 -6.26 -3.50 3.96
C ASN A 73 -6.15 -4.91 4.55
N PRO A 74 -5.07 -5.68 4.28
CA PRO A 74 -4.88 -7.01 4.88
C PRO A 74 -4.44 -6.94 6.35
N ASN A 75 -4.01 -5.78 6.84
CA ASN A 75 -3.46 -5.64 8.19
C ASN A 75 -4.56 -5.71 9.25
N ASN A 76 -4.30 -6.48 10.31
CA ASN A 76 -5.20 -6.54 11.46
C ASN A 76 -4.88 -5.53 12.56
N ASN A 77 -3.68 -4.93 12.52
CA ASN A 77 -3.16 -4.11 13.62
C ASN A 77 -2.91 -2.66 13.19
N VAL A 78 -3.20 -2.32 11.93
CA VAL A 78 -2.93 -1.01 11.35
C VAL A 78 -4.20 -0.46 10.69
N VAL A 79 -4.60 0.74 11.10
CA VAL A 79 -5.61 1.56 10.44
C VAL A 79 -4.90 2.49 9.46
N VAL A 80 -5.46 2.65 8.26
CA VAL A 80 -4.89 3.53 7.23
C VAL A 80 -5.86 4.67 6.95
N TYR A 81 -5.39 5.90 7.12
CA TYR A 81 -6.17 7.12 6.89
C TYR A 81 -5.75 7.75 5.57
N TYR A 82 -6.67 7.80 4.60
CA TYR A 82 -6.39 8.40 3.30
C TYR A 82 -6.95 9.82 3.25
N ARG A 83 -6.08 10.81 3.44
CA ARG A 83 -6.48 12.23 3.46
C ARG A 83 -6.53 12.88 2.09
N ARG A 84 -5.67 12.44 1.16
CA ARG A 84 -5.62 12.92 -0.22
C ARG A 84 -5.35 11.74 -1.14
N ILE A 85 -6.22 11.55 -2.12
CA ILE A 85 -6.13 10.47 -3.09
C ILE A 85 -6.40 11.06 -4.45
N THR A 86 -5.49 10.78 -5.38
CA THR A 86 -5.59 11.26 -6.75
C THR A 86 -5.42 10.07 -7.69
N ALA A 87 -6.42 9.85 -8.53
CA ALA A 87 -6.34 8.83 -9.56
C ALA A 87 -5.90 9.48 -10.87
N TYR A 88 -4.89 8.90 -11.50
CA TYR A 88 -4.35 9.33 -12.79
C TYR A 88 -4.69 8.27 -13.83
N ALA A 89 -5.34 8.68 -14.92
CA ALA A 89 -5.57 7.83 -16.07
C ALA A 89 -4.45 8.07 -17.09
N TRP A 90 -3.86 6.98 -17.58
CA TRP A 90 -2.82 6.97 -18.60
C TRP A 90 -3.17 5.93 -19.66
N TYR A 91 -2.90 6.25 -20.93
CA TYR A 91 -3.06 5.34 -22.04
C TYR A 91 -1.90 5.50 -23.02
N LYS A 92 -1.14 4.41 -23.29
CA LYS A 92 0.03 4.42 -24.20
C LYS A 92 0.96 5.62 -23.95
N ASP A 93 1.39 5.80 -22.71
CA ASP A 93 2.26 6.90 -22.25
C ASP A 93 1.68 8.32 -22.38
N ARG A 94 0.40 8.44 -22.73
CA ARG A 94 -0.34 9.70 -22.76
C ARG A 94 -1.18 9.81 -21.51
N TYR A 95 -0.94 10.87 -20.75
CA TYR A 95 -1.81 11.25 -19.66
C TYR A 95 -3.21 11.56 -20.23
N PHE A 96 -4.22 10.93 -19.64
CA PHE A 96 -5.60 10.98 -20.11
C PHE A 96 -6.45 11.92 -19.26
N ALA A 97 -6.42 11.75 -17.92
CA ALA A 97 -7.19 12.58 -17.00
C ALA A 97 -6.74 12.37 -15.53
N THR A 98 -7.11 13.29 -14.65
CA THR A 98 -6.92 13.18 -13.20
C THR A 98 -8.24 13.44 -12.49
N VAL A 99 -8.53 12.61 -11.49
CA VAL A 99 -9.66 12.83 -10.58
C VAL A 99 -9.18 12.73 -9.14
N ASN A 100 -9.64 13.67 -8.31
CA ASN A 100 -9.42 13.60 -6.87
C ASN A 100 -10.56 12.80 -6.25
N LEU A 101 -10.21 11.77 -5.48
CA LEU A 101 -11.16 10.93 -4.77
C LEU A 101 -11.37 11.47 -3.36
N ALA A 102 -12.57 11.25 -2.82
CA ALA A 102 -12.89 11.64 -1.46
C ALA A 102 -11.98 10.89 -0.46
N PRO A 103 -11.53 11.57 0.62
CA PRO A 103 -10.78 10.91 1.68
C PRO A 103 -11.65 9.84 2.35
N PHE A 104 -11.01 8.76 2.77
CA PHE A 104 -11.68 7.66 3.46
C PHE A 104 -10.71 6.96 4.42
N ASP A 105 -11.29 6.26 5.38
CA ASP A 105 -10.54 5.59 6.43
C ASP A 105 -10.72 4.07 6.30
N GLN A 106 -9.61 3.33 6.33
CA GLN A 106 -9.61 1.88 6.30
C GLN A 106 -9.24 1.31 7.66
N GLY A 107 -10.25 0.76 8.35
CA GLY A 107 -10.05 -0.05 9.53
C GLY A 107 -9.28 -1.35 9.27
N HIS A 108 -9.13 -2.12 10.34
CA HIS A 108 -8.44 -3.42 10.34
C HIS A 108 -9.15 -4.44 9.43
N LYS A 109 -8.38 -5.18 8.63
CA LYS A 109 -8.88 -6.25 7.73
C LYS A 109 -10.08 -5.85 6.87
N ASN A 110 -10.17 -4.57 6.49
CA ASN A 110 -11.32 -4.06 5.78
C ASN A 110 -11.11 -4.06 4.26
N THR A 111 -12.17 -4.36 3.51
CA THR A 111 -12.23 -4.12 2.07
C THR A 111 -13.23 -2.99 1.84
N THR A 112 -12.74 -1.86 1.34
CA THR A 112 -13.56 -0.68 1.09
C THR A 112 -13.70 -0.48 -0.40
N LEU A 113 -14.93 -0.32 -0.86
CA LEU A 113 -15.19 0.17 -2.20
C LEU A 113 -14.91 1.67 -2.21
N LEU A 114 -13.89 2.06 -2.98
CA LEU A 114 -13.63 3.47 -3.23
C LEU A 114 -14.78 4.03 -4.06
N GLN A 115 -15.09 5.30 -3.83
CA GLN A 115 -16.05 6.02 -4.66
C GLN A 115 -15.68 5.87 -6.15
N GLU A 116 -16.72 5.79 -6.99
CA GLU A 116 -16.59 5.62 -8.43
C GLU A 116 -15.71 6.75 -9.00
N ALA A 117 -14.56 6.40 -9.55
CA ALA A 117 -13.66 7.35 -10.20
C ALA A 117 -14.22 7.65 -11.59
N VAL A 118 -14.71 8.87 -11.78
CA VAL A 118 -15.26 9.33 -13.06
C VAL A 118 -14.23 10.21 -13.76
N PHE A 119 -13.72 9.72 -14.90
CA PHE A 119 -12.85 10.46 -15.80
C PHE A 119 -13.71 10.97 -16.96
N GLU A 120 -13.95 12.27 -16.97
CA GLU A 120 -14.73 12.92 -18.03
C GLU A 120 -13.98 14.12 -18.59
N GLY A 121 -14.15 14.36 -19.87
CA GLY A 121 -13.46 15.43 -20.57
C GLY A 121 -13.80 15.50 -22.03
N GLN A 122 -13.27 16.53 -22.68
CA GLN A 122 -13.34 16.73 -24.12
C GLN A 122 -11.92 16.83 -24.63
N SER A 123 -11.57 16.01 -25.62
CA SER A 123 -10.28 16.09 -26.30
C SER A 123 -10.49 16.48 -27.75
N PRO A 124 -9.74 17.45 -28.27
CA PRO A 124 -9.57 17.55 -29.72
C PRO A 124 -8.87 16.28 -30.20
N ILE A 125 -9.28 15.81 -31.38
CA ILE A 125 -8.76 14.61 -32.06
C ILE A 125 -8.18 15.02 -33.40
#